data_AF-A0AAV4WYC0-F1
#
_entry.id   AF-A0AAV4WYC0-F1
#
_cell.length_a   1.000
_cell.length_b   1.000
_cell.length_c   1.000
_cell.angle_alpha   90.00
_cell.angle_beta   90.00
_cell.angle_gamma   90.00
#
_symmetry.space_group_name_H-M   'P 1'
#
loop_
_entity.id
_entity.type
_entity.pdbx_description
1 polymer ?
#
loop_
_entity_poly.entity_id
_entity_poly.type
_entity_poly.pdbx_seq_one_letter_code
_entity_poly.pdbx_strand_id
1 'polypeptide(L)'
;MVTFQFISTLSALILFQDSSSAANNEDISEHTREICLASAAFEDFVLQLMDRIFGLIENSCCNNPSALDRASERSNPEENFLEIGLYSTFGVIIMQSSPAIHQVVINKLQTFITGHIFEIRISAGKFAANLCRVACRVIPELGLQAFLPHFSKLVLALTENEEILNEERLDDELLFSLLILSEIVRCDGKHILKYQDYIVEVLKKALRLQCKEGYKLGCSLLRHCLKNRLFRSIHEKRAVLLMLGLVIVLKKCIFMLKTGAKPNTWKVWRLIIIYLVMKKQLLLSHF
;
A
#
# COMPACT_ATOMS: atom_id res chain seq x y z
N MET A 1 16.99 -8.16 13.52
CA MET A 1 17.33 -8.51 12.12
C MET A 1 17.50 -10.02 11.96
N VAL A 2 18.47 -10.66 12.62
CA VAL A 2 18.78 -12.10 12.46
C VAL A 2 17.54 -13.00 12.56
N THR A 3 16.63 -12.71 13.50
CA THR A 3 15.36 -13.45 13.66
C THR A 3 14.46 -13.38 12.42
N PHE A 4 14.30 -12.19 11.81
CA PHE A 4 13.50 -12.04 10.58
C PHE A 4 14.11 -12.82 9.42
N GLN A 5 15.42 -12.71 9.25
CA GLN A 5 16.11 -13.44 8.19
C GLN A 5 16.04 -14.95 8.39
N PHE A 6 16.20 -15.43 9.63
CA PHE A 6 16.05 -16.84 9.96
C PHE A 6 14.64 -17.36 9.64
N ILE A 7 13.60 -16.67 10.16
CA ILE A 7 12.20 -17.03 9.90
C ILE A 7 11.91 -16.99 8.40
N SER A 8 12.32 -15.93 7.70
CA SER A 8 12.09 -15.80 6.26
C SER A 8 12.80 -16.90 5.46
N THR A 9 14.00 -17.33 5.87
CA THR A 9 14.74 -18.38 5.16
C THR A 9 14.08 -19.73 5.35
N LEU A 10 13.69 -20.08 6.58
CA LEU A 10 12.97 -21.33 6.84
C LEU A 10 11.59 -21.35 6.19
N SER A 11 10.87 -20.24 6.29
CA SER A 11 9.54 -20.08 5.68
C SER A 11 9.59 -20.21 4.16
N ALA A 12 10.70 -19.83 3.52
CA ALA A 12 10.85 -20.00 2.07
C ALA A 12 11.00 -21.46 1.63
N LEU A 13 11.33 -22.36 2.55
CA LEU A 13 11.57 -23.79 2.30
C LEU A 13 10.36 -24.67 2.65
N ILE A 14 9.32 -24.11 3.26
CA ILE A 14 8.17 -24.84 3.80
C ILE A 14 6.88 -24.25 3.23
N LEU A 15 5.93 -25.11 2.84
CA LEU A 15 4.56 -24.70 2.51
C LEU A 15 3.70 -24.76 3.76
N PHE A 16 3.11 -23.63 4.16
CA PHE A 16 2.18 -23.56 5.29
C PHE A 16 0.80 -24.06 4.84
N GLN A 17 0.68 -25.38 4.76
CA GLN A 17 -0.56 -26.07 4.45
C GLN A 17 -0.82 -27.15 5.50
N ASP A 18 -2.02 -27.12 6.07
CA ASP A 18 -2.47 -28.18 6.95
C ASP A 18 -2.70 -29.47 6.13
N SER A 19 -1.86 -30.46 6.39
CA SER A 19 -1.90 -31.80 5.79
C SER A 19 -2.18 -32.86 6.85
N SER A 20 -2.69 -32.48 8.02
CA SER A 20 -3.02 -33.40 9.12
C SER A 20 -4.03 -34.47 8.70
N SER A 21 -4.95 -34.14 7.79
CA SER A 21 -5.91 -35.10 7.22
C SER A 21 -5.24 -36.24 6.44
N ALA A 22 -4.06 -36.02 5.86
CA ALA A 22 -3.32 -37.05 5.15
C ALA A 22 -2.70 -38.11 6.08
N ALA A 23 -2.57 -37.81 7.38
CA ALA A 23 -2.04 -38.73 8.39
C ALA A 23 -2.96 -39.94 8.66
N ASN A 24 -4.22 -39.89 8.17
CA ASN A 24 -5.19 -40.97 8.32
C ASN A 24 -5.02 -42.09 7.27
N ASN A 25 -4.13 -41.93 6.30
CA ASN A 25 -3.85 -42.97 5.29
C ASN A 25 -2.89 -44.02 5.87
N GLU A 26 -3.27 -45.31 5.76
CA GLU A 26 -2.52 -46.43 6.34
C GLU A 26 -1.17 -46.71 5.64
N ASP A 27 -0.95 -46.18 4.43
CA ASP A 27 0.23 -46.43 3.60
C ASP A 27 1.46 -45.54 3.93
N ILE A 28 1.40 -44.74 5.00
CA ILE A 28 2.41 -43.72 5.30
C ILE A 28 3.32 -44.17 6.46
N SER A 29 4.63 -43.96 6.31
CA SER A 29 5.62 -44.19 7.38
C SER A 29 5.27 -43.40 8.64
N GLU A 30 5.51 -43.98 9.82
CA GLU A 30 5.24 -43.36 11.12
C GLU A 30 5.87 -41.97 11.26
N HIS A 31 7.11 -41.80 10.80
CA HIS A 31 7.80 -40.51 10.81
C HIS A 31 7.08 -39.46 9.93
N THR A 32 6.58 -39.86 8.76
CA THR A 32 5.85 -38.96 7.87
C THR A 32 4.47 -38.61 8.45
N ARG A 33 3.83 -39.57 9.13
CA ARG A 33 2.57 -39.35 9.86
C ARG A 33 2.73 -38.28 10.95
N GLU A 34 3.80 -38.33 11.74
CA GLU A 34 4.10 -37.33 12.76
C GLU A 34 4.29 -35.92 12.16
N ILE A 35 5.00 -35.81 11.04
CA ILE A 35 5.18 -34.53 10.34
C ILE A 35 3.85 -33.98 9.82
N CYS A 36 3.00 -34.83 9.24
CA CYS A 36 1.66 -34.43 8.78
C CYS A 36 0.80 -33.93 9.94
N LEU A 37 0.82 -34.61 11.10
CA LEU A 37 0.09 -34.14 12.29
C LEU A 37 0.64 -32.81 12.81
N ALA A 38 1.96 -32.61 12.80
CA ALA A 38 2.58 -31.36 13.21
C ALA A 38 2.18 -30.16 12.31
N SER A 39 1.79 -30.42 11.05
CA SER A 39 1.37 -29.36 10.11
C SER A 39 0.07 -28.65 10.51
N ALA A 40 -0.74 -29.23 11.39
CA ALA A 40 -1.95 -28.58 11.93
C ALA A 40 -1.63 -27.26 12.67
N ALA A 41 -0.42 -27.14 13.25
CA ALA A 41 0.00 -25.96 13.99
C ALA A 41 0.45 -24.78 13.10
N PHE A 42 0.46 -24.92 11.77
CA PHE A 42 0.95 -23.86 10.88
C PHE A 42 0.08 -22.61 10.90
N GLU A 43 -1.25 -22.75 10.99
CA GLU A 43 -2.13 -21.58 11.10
C GLU A 43 -1.82 -20.79 12.38
N ASP A 44 -1.74 -21.47 13.52
CA ASP A 44 -1.40 -20.86 14.81
C ASP A 44 -0.05 -20.15 14.77
N PHE A 45 0.97 -20.77 14.15
CA PHE A 45 2.27 -20.16 13.98
C PHE A 45 2.20 -18.83 13.21
N VAL A 46 1.48 -18.80 12.09
CA VAL A 46 1.33 -17.59 11.27
C VAL A 46 0.60 -16.50 12.06
N LEU A 47 -0.48 -16.84 12.78
CA LEU A 47 -1.26 -15.89 13.56
C LEU A 47 -0.47 -15.32 14.75
N GLN A 48 0.29 -16.16 15.45
CA GLN A 48 1.15 -15.71 16.55
C GLN A 48 2.28 -14.81 16.05
N LEU A 49 2.87 -15.13 14.90
CA LEU A 49 3.87 -14.26 14.31
C LEU A 49 3.30 -12.90 13.93
N MET A 50 2.08 -12.86 13.37
CA MET A 50 1.38 -11.60 13.10
C MET A 50 1.19 -10.78 14.37
N ASP A 51 0.79 -11.38 15.48
CA ASP A 51 0.66 -10.67 16.76
C ASP A 51 1.98 -10.06 17.23
N ARG A 52 3.10 -10.78 17.04
CA ARG A 52 4.44 -10.25 17.34
C ARG A 52 4.81 -9.10 16.41
N ILE A 53 4.45 -9.17 15.13
CA ILE A 53 4.66 -8.08 14.17
C ILE A 53 3.82 -6.86 14.56
N PHE A 54 2.56 -7.04 14.94
CA PHE A 54 1.65 -5.97 15.36
C PHE A 54 2.15 -5.27 16.62
N GLY A 55 2.51 -6.03 17.65
CA GLY A 55 3.10 -5.45 18.86
C GLY A 55 4.40 -4.68 18.56
N LEU A 56 5.19 -5.12 17.57
CA LEU A 56 6.39 -4.39 17.17
C LEU A 56 6.07 -3.08 16.42
N ILE A 57 5.00 -3.05 15.61
CA ILE A 57 4.51 -1.81 14.98
C ILE A 57 4.01 -0.84 16.05
N GLU A 58 3.21 -1.30 17.01
CA GLU A 58 2.71 -0.49 18.12
C GLU A 58 3.83 0.08 18.98
N ASN A 59 4.84 -0.73 19.31
CA ASN A 59 6.01 -0.26 20.06
C ASN A 59 6.82 0.77 19.25
N SER A 60 6.80 0.70 17.92
CA SER A 60 7.45 1.67 17.05
C SER A 60 6.70 3.01 16.98
N CYS A 61 5.44 3.08 17.41
CA CYS A 61 4.73 4.36 17.59
C CYS A 61 5.28 5.18 18.76
N CYS A 62 5.75 4.51 19.82
CA CYS A 62 6.11 5.14 21.09
C CYS A 62 7.55 5.69 21.11
N ASN A 63 8.42 5.20 20.24
CA ASN A 63 9.81 5.63 20.14
C ASN A 63 9.88 7.00 19.43
N ASN A 64 9.51 8.06 20.15
CA ASN A 64 9.57 9.45 19.69
C ASN A 64 11.03 9.87 19.43
N PRO A 65 11.45 10.12 18.18
CA PRO A 65 12.64 10.93 17.97
C PRO A 65 12.32 12.36 18.43
N SER A 66 13.25 12.96 19.15
CA SER A 66 13.14 14.33 19.66
C SER A 66 12.72 15.32 18.54
N ALA A 67 12.05 16.42 18.89
CA ALA A 67 11.49 17.38 17.91
C ALA A 67 12.51 17.89 16.86
N LEU A 68 13.81 17.83 17.15
CA LEU A 68 14.90 18.14 16.22
C LEU A 68 15.10 17.10 15.12
N ASP A 69 14.88 15.82 15.39
CA ASP A 69 15.00 14.75 14.40
C ASP A 69 13.86 14.77 13.37
N ARG A 70 12.68 15.28 13.75
CA ARG A 70 11.51 15.43 12.86
C ARG A 70 11.77 16.38 11.69
N ALA A 71 12.72 17.32 11.83
CA ALA A 71 13.08 18.27 10.78
C ALA A 71 14.00 17.63 9.72
N SER A 72 14.70 16.55 10.07
CA SER A 72 15.43 15.75 9.11
C SER A 72 14.51 14.64 8.62
N GLU A 73 14.06 14.69 7.36
CA GLU A 73 13.45 13.54 6.67
C GLU A 73 14.48 12.36 6.50
N ARG A 74 15.52 12.27 7.34
CA ARG A 74 16.49 11.18 7.37
C ARG A 74 15.84 10.02 8.13
N SER A 75 15.34 9.08 7.36
CA SER A 75 14.88 7.80 7.89
C SER A 75 16.00 7.14 8.70
N ASN A 76 15.70 6.82 9.97
CA ASN A 76 16.61 6.11 10.85
C ASN A 76 17.01 4.78 10.19
N PRO A 77 18.30 4.48 9.98
CA PRO A 77 18.73 3.22 9.36
C PRO A 77 18.13 2.00 10.07
N GLU A 78 17.99 2.04 11.40
CA GLU A 78 17.40 0.95 12.18
C GLU A 78 15.92 0.70 11.81
N GLU A 79 15.14 1.76 11.65
CA GLU A 79 13.75 1.68 11.22
C GLU A 79 13.62 1.18 9.79
N ASN A 80 14.52 1.57 8.88
CA ASN A 80 14.57 1.02 7.52
C ASN A 80 14.87 -0.48 7.53
N PHE A 81 15.80 -0.94 8.37
CA PHE A 81 16.09 -2.37 8.49
C PHE A 81 14.90 -3.13 9.03
N LEU A 82 14.18 -2.54 9.99
CA LEU A 82 12.95 -3.10 10.53
C LEU A 82 11.85 -3.17 9.47
N GLU A 83 11.67 -2.11 8.68
CA GLU A 83 10.74 -2.04 7.56
C GLU A 83 10.98 -3.18 6.57
N ILE A 84 12.23 -3.33 6.11
CA ILE A 84 12.63 -4.34 5.12
C ILE A 84 12.46 -5.74 5.70
N GLY A 85 12.83 -5.95 6.97
CA GLY A 85 12.70 -7.24 7.65
C GLY A 85 11.25 -7.67 7.81
N LEU A 86 10.38 -6.77 8.27
CA LEU A 86 8.94 -7.00 8.40
C LEU A 86 8.29 -7.32 7.05
N TYR A 87 8.51 -6.43 6.08
CA TYR A 87 7.95 -6.55 4.74
C TYR A 87 8.35 -7.86 4.06
N SER A 88 9.63 -8.23 4.13
CA SER A 88 10.15 -9.43 3.48
C SER A 88 9.66 -10.71 4.15
N THR A 89 9.75 -10.80 5.49
CA THR A 89 9.32 -11.97 6.26
C THR A 89 7.82 -12.23 6.09
N PHE A 90 6.99 -11.20 6.25
CA PHE A 90 5.55 -11.31 6.05
C PHE A 90 5.21 -11.72 4.61
N GLY A 91 5.94 -11.17 3.63
CA GLY A 91 5.76 -11.52 2.23
C GLY A 91 6.05 -12.98 1.91
N VAL A 92 7.12 -13.54 2.45
CA VAL A 92 7.46 -14.96 2.24
C VAL A 92 6.40 -15.85 2.87
N ILE A 93 5.96 -15.54 4.09
CA ILE A 93 4.98 -16.37 4.81
C ILE A 93 3.64 -16.42 4.10
N ILE A 94 3.10 -15.26 3.69
CA ILE A 94 1.85 -15.24 2.94
C ILE A 94 2.00 -15.98 1.61
N MET A 95 3.11 -15.78 0.90
CA MET A 95 3.34 -16.43 -0.39
C MET A 95 3.41 -17.96 -0.29
N GLN A 96 3.89 -18.49 0.84
CA GLN A 96 4.00 -19.93 1.09
C GLN A 96 2.79 -20.50 1.83
N SER A 97 1.79 -19.67 2.17
CA SER A 97 0.58 -20.10 2.87
C SER A 97 -0.49 -20.62 1.93
N SER A 98 -1.32 -21.54 2.44
CA SER A 98 -2.50 -22.03 1.75
C SER A 98 -3.63 -20.97 1.70
N PRO A 99 -4.58 -21.10 0.75
CA PRO A 99 -5.73 -20.20 0.65
C PRO A 99 -6.62 -20.14 1.91
N ALA A 100 -6.67 -21.22 2.69
CA ALA A 100 -7.40 -21.24 3.96
C ALA A 100 -6.78 -20.25 4.96
N ILE A 101 -5.45 -20.33 5.14
CA ILE A 101 -4.69 -19.42 6.02
C ILE A 101 -4.75 -17.97 5.50
N HIS A 102 -4.74 -17.77 4.17
CA HIS A 102 -4.85 -16.45 3.56
C HIS A 102 -6.08 -15.68 4.05
N GLN A 103 -7.23 -16.33 4.15
CA GLN A 103 -8.46 -15.67 4.60
C GLN A 103 -8.34 -15.18 6.04
N VAL A 104 -7.81 -16.02 6.94
CA VAL A 104 -7.65 -15.69 8.35
C VAL A 104 -6.63 -14.56 8.53
N VAL A 105 -5.53 -14.60 7.79
CA VAL A 105 -4.49 -13.56 7.78
C VAL A 105 -5.05 -12.22 7.33
N ILE A 106 -5.83 -12.18 6.23
CA ILE A 106 -6.41 -10.93 5.72
C ILE A 106 -7.42 -10.36 6.72
N ASN A 107 -8.30 -11.19 7.27
CA ASN A 107 -9.29 -10.75 8.26
C ASN A 107 -8.59 -10.17 9.50
N LYS A 108 -7.55 -10.83 10.00
CA LYS A 108 -6.78 -10.37 11.16
C LYS A 108 -6.04 -9.06 10.88
N LEU A 109 -5.41 -8.94 9.71
CA LEU A 109 -4.75 -7.71 9.28
C LEU A 109 -5.76 -6.57 9.10
N GLN A 110 -6.94 -6.84 8.54
CA GLN A 110 -8.01 -5.86 8.40
C GLN A 110 -8.42 -5.31 9.76
N THR A 111 -8.76 -6.19 10.71
CA THR A 111 -9.18 -5.79 12.07
C THR A 111 -8.14 -4.92 12.75
N PHE A 112 -6.85 -5.28 12.66
CA PHE A 112 -5.76 -4.46 13.21
C PHE A 112 -5.72 -3.08 12.53
N ILE A 113 -5.65 -3.04 11.20
CA ILE A 113 -5.46 -1.79 10.47
C ILE A 113 -6.67 -0.84 10.57
N THR A 114 -7.89 -1.35 10.72
CA THR A 114 -9.08 -0.52 10.94
C THR A 114 -9.28 -0.13 12.40
N GLY A 115 -8.72 -0.90 13.35
CA GLY A 115 -8.80 -0.63 14.78
C GLY A 115 -7.76 0.37 15.30
N HIS A 116 -6.76 0.71 14.48
CA HIS A 116 -5.66 1.59 14.86
C HIS A 116 -5.49 2.75 13.88
N ILE A 117 -5.30 3.96 14.42
CA ILE A 117 -4.92 5.14 13.65
C ILE A 117 -3.44 5.41 13.93
N PHE A 118 -2.61 5.31 12.89
CA PHE A 118 -1.16 5.52 13.00
C PHE A 118 -0.75 6.86 12.38
N GLU A 119 0.03 7.66 13.12
CA GLU A 119 0.62 8.88 12.58
C GLU A 119 1.59 8.55 11.42
N ILE A 120 1.43 9.22 10.28
CA ILE A 120 2.28 9.02 9.09
C ILE A 120 3.73 9.44 9.30
N ARG A 121 3.94 10.40 10.21
CA ARG A 121 5.27 10.95 10.51
C ARG A 121 6.14 9.94 11.23
N ILE A 122 5.53 8.92 11.84
CA ILE A 122 6.22 7.83 12.52
C ILE A 122 6.23 6.61 11.60
N SER A 123 7.32 5.84 11.67
CA SER A 123 7.55 4.69 10.79
C SER A 123 6.50 3.57 10.95
N ALA A 124 5.76 3.54 12.05
CA ALA A 124 4.65 2.61 12.28
C ALA A 124 3.57 2.67 11.19
N GLY A 125 3.16 3.86 10.76
CA GLY A 125 2.19 4.02 9.67
C GLY A 125 2.70 3.43 8.35
N LYS A 126 4.01 3.57 8.07
CA LYS A 126 4.66 2.97 6.90
C LYS A 126 4.76 1.45 7.01
N PHE A 127 5.07 0.93 8.20
CA PHE A 127 5.12 -0.52 8.44
C PHE A 127 3.75 -1.15 8.19
N ALA A 128 2.70 -0.59 8.78
CA ALA A 128 1.31 -0.99 8.56
C ALA A 128 0.92 -0.97 7.08
N ALA A 129 1.21 0.14 6.37
CA ALA A 129 0.92 0.27 4.94
C ALA A 129 1.67 -0.77 4.08
N ASN A 130 2.92 -1.05 4.42
CA ASN A 130 3.72 -2.06 3.73
C ASN A 130 3.19 -3.49 3.93
N LEU A 131 2.66 -3.83 5.12
CA LEU A 131 2.01 -5.12 5.33
C LEU A 131 0.75 -5.25 4.45
N CYS A 132 -0.11 -4.23 4.42
CA CYS A 132 -1.28 -4.20 3.55
C CYS A 132 -0.91 -4.34 2.07
N ARG A 133 0.17 -3.67 1.66
CA ARG A 133 0.71 -3.79 0.30
C ARG A 133 1.17 -5.20 -0.03
N VAL A 134 1.87 -5.88 0.89
CA VAL A 134 2.29 -7.27 0.70
C VAL A 134 1.07 -8.17 0.50
N ALA A 135 0.09 -8.05 1.39
CA ALA A 135 -1.16 -8.80 1.32
C ALA A 135 -1.85 -8.60 -0.04
N CYS A 136 -2.02 -7.34 -0.49
CA CYS A 136 -2.63 -7.03 -1.79
C CYS A 136 -1.77 -7.46 -2.99
N ARG A 137 -0.46 -7.61 -2.84
CA ARG A 137 0.43 -8.08 -3.90
C ARG A 137 0.36 -9.60 -4.07
N VAL A 138 0.33 -10.34 -2.96
CA VAL A 138 0.32 -11.82 -2.99
C VAL A 138 -1.09 -12.35 -3.23
N ILE A 139 -2.11 -11.75 -2.59
CA ILE A 139 -3.51 -12.17 -2.66
C ILE A 139 -4.37 -10.94 -3.02
N PRO A 140 -4.35 -10.51 -4.29
CA PRO A 140 -4.98 -9.25 -4.70
C PRO A 140 -6.50 -9.24 -4.52
N GLU A 141 -7.18 -10.37 -4.69
CA GLU A 141 -8.64 -10.42 -4.59
C GLU A 141 -9.13 -10.15 -3.17
N LEU A 142 -8.65 -10.93 -2.20
CA LEU A 142 -9.02 -10.77 -0.79
C LEU A 142 -8.47 -9.46 -0.20
N GLY A 143 -7.21 -9.12 -0.49
CA GLY A 143 -6.59 -7.91 0.03
C GLY A 143 -7.28 -6.63 -0.44
N LEU A 144 -7.52 -6.47 -1.75
CA LEU A 144 -8.17 -5.27 -2.26
C LEU A 144 -9.62 -5.17 -1.78
N GLN A 145 -10.35 -6.30 -1.70
CA GLN A 145 -11.72 -6.33 -1.19
C GLN A 145 -11.79 -5.88 0.28
N ALA A 146 -10.83 -6.27 1.11
CA ALA A 146 -10.79 -5.90 2.52
C ALA A 146 -10.46 -4.41 2.73
N PHE A 147 -9.46 -3.87 2.03
CA PHE A 147 -8.92 -2.55 2.34
C PHE A 147 -9.48 -1.42 1.47
N LEU A 148 -9.59 -1.62 0.16
CA LEU A 148 -9.78 -0.51 -0.78
C LEU A 148 -11.15 0.17 -0.61
N PRO A 149 -12.29 -0.54 -0.57
CA PRO A 149 -13.59 0.10 -0.39
C PRO A 149 -13.72 0.82 0.95
N HIS A 150 -13.18 0.23 2.03
CA HIS A 150 -13.24 0.79 3.37
C HIS A 150 -12.50 2.13 3.43
N PHE A 151 -11.22 2.15 3.08
CA PHE A 151 -10.41 3.36 3.14
C PHE A 151 -10.83 4.42 2.11
N SER A 152 -11.35 4.00 0.94
CA SER A 152 -11.85 4.96 -0.04
C SER A 152 -13.10 5.69 0.47
N LYS A 153 -14.05 4.96 1.07
CA LYS A 153 -15.23 5.56 1.69
C LYS A 153 -14.85 6.48 2.86
N LEU A 154 -13.90 6.05 3.69
CA LEU A 154 -13.42 6.84 4.81
C LEU A 154 -12.79 8.17 4.33
N VAL A 155 -11.91 8.13 3.33
CA VAL A 155 -11.34 9.36 2.75
C VAL A 155 -12.41 10.26 2.15
N LEU A 156 -13.41 9.70 1.46
CA LEU A 156 -14.49 10.50 0.87
C LEU A 156 -15.37 11.16 1.94
N ALA A 157 -15.68 10.45 3.03
CA ALA A 157 -16.41 11.00 4.17
C ALA A 157 -15.60 12.10 4.87
N LEU A 158 -14.32 11.86 5.14
CA LEU A 158 -13.41 12.83 5.74
C LEU A 158 -13.08 14.03 4.83
N THR A 159 -13.46 13.99 3.55
CA THR A 159 -13.25 15.10 2.59
C THR A 159 -14.57 15.59 1.98
N GLU A 160 -15.68 15.35 2.68
CA GLU A 160 -17.00 15.84 2.31
C GLU A 160 -17.07 17.37 2.47
N ASN A 161 -16.57 17.89 3.59
CA ASN A 161 -16.44 19.34 3.79
C ASN A 161 -15.31 19.90 2.91
N GLU A 162 -15.64 20.84 2.01
CA GLU A 162 -14.67 21.47 1.11
C GLU A 162 -13.65 22.37 1.84
N GLU A 163 -13.92 22.78 3.08
CA GLU A 163 -12.99 23.58 3.89
C GLU A 163 -11.68 22.82 4.17
N ILE A 164 -11.77 21.51 4.35
CA ILE A 164 -10.63 20.59 4.59
C ILE A 164 -9.65 20.63 3.41
N LEU A 165 -10.12 20.94 2.20
CA LEU A 165 -9.25 21.05 1.02
C LEU A 165 -8.25 22.21 1.15
N ASN A 166 -8.58 23.23 1.93
CA ASN A 166 -7.78 24.43 2.11
C ASN A 166 -6.92 24.40 3.38
N GLU A 167 -7.09 23.41 4.24
CA GLU A 167 -6.34 23.30 5.49
C GLU A 167 -4.86 22.96 5.25
N GLU A 168 -3.99 23.61 6.03
CA GLU A 168 -2.55 23.35 6.00
C GLU A 168 -2.18 22.08 6.76
N ARG A 169 -2.97 21.72 7.78
CA ARG A 169 -2.82 20.51 8.59
C ARG A 169 -4.08 19.67 8.46
N LEU A 170 -3.89 18.40 8.13
CA LEU A 170 -4.95 17.42 8.02
C LEU A 170 -4.88 16.46 9.20
N ASP A 171 -6.01 15.87 9.55
CA ASP A 171 -6.11 14.84 10.58
C ASP A 171 -5.28 13.61 10.22
N ASP A 172 -4.70 12.98 11.25
CA ASP A 172 -3.87 11.78 11.09
C ASP A 172 -4.65 10.59 10.53
N GLU A 173 -5.97 10.53 10.76
CA GLU A 173 -6.85 9.51 10.19
C GLU A 173 -6.98 9.63 8.67
N LEU A 174 -7.18 10.86 8.15
CA LEU A 174 -7.25 11.12 6.71
C LEU A 174 -5.92 10.84 6.04
N LEU A 175 -4.84 11.30 6.67
CA LEU A 175 -3.48 11.06 6.24
C LEU A 175 -3.23 9.55 6.16
N PHE A 176 -3.40 8.81 7.26
CA PHE A 176 -3.18 7.36 7.34
C PHE A 176 -3.98 6.59 6.29
N SER A 177 -5.25 6.94 6.11
CA SER A 177 -6.10 6.35 5.08
C SER A 177 -5.55 6.56 3.67
N LEU A 178 -5.08 7.76 3.35
CA LEU A 178 -4.42 8.05 2.07
C LEU A 178 -3.10 7.28 1.90
N LEU A 179 -2.34 7.07 2.97
CA LEU A 179 -1.12 6.27 2.94
C LEU A 179 -1.41 4.80 2.62
N ILE A 180 -2.36 4.18 3.31
CA ILE A 180 -2.79 2.80 3.02
C ILE A 180 -3.22 2.70 1.57
N LEU A 181 -4.12 3.58 1.10
CA LEU A 181 -4.57 3.60 -0.29
C LEU A 181 -3.40 3.73 -1.28
N SER A 182 -2.44 4.60 -0.99
CA SER A 182 -1.28 4.82 -1.86
C SER A 182 -0.38 3.60 -2.01
N GLU A 183 -0.33 2.71 -1.02
CA GLU A 183 0.52 1.53 -1.01
C GLU A 183 -0.20 0.26 -1.51
N ILE A 184 -1.48 0.07 -1.19
CA ILE A 184 -2.24 -1.13 -1.60
C ILE A 184 -2.47 -1.21 -3.11
N VAL A 185 -2.50 -0.07 -3.80
CA VAL A 185 -2.63 -0.03 -5.27
C VAL A 185 -1.38 -0.56 -5.98
N ARG A 186 -0.30 -0.91 -5.28
CA ARG A 186 0.93 -1.45 -5.89
C ARG A 186 0.83 -2.96 -6.13
N CYS A 187 -0.25 -3.40 -6.77
CA CYS A 187 -0.56 -4.80 -7.09
C CYS A 187 -0.95 -4.97 -8.56
N ASP A 188 -1.37 -6.18 -8.95
CA ASP A 188 -1.71 -6.48 -10.34
C ASP A 188 -2.91 -5.66 -10.83
N GLY A 189 -2.73 -4.90 -11.91
CA GLY A 189 -3.70 -3.89 -12.36
C GLY A 189 -5.06 -4.47 -12.77
N LYS A 190 -5.16 -5.76 -13.12
CA LYS A 190 -6.43 -6.43 -13.45
C LYS A 190 -7.42 -6.35 -12.30
N HIS A 191 -6.94 -6.53 -11.08
CA HIS A 191 -7.78 -6.56 -9.88
C HIS A 191 -8.14 -5.15 -9.43
N ILE A 192 -7.26 -4.17 -9.68
CA ILE A 192 -7.46 -2.76 -9.36
C ILE A 192 -8.58 -2.14 -10.22
N LEU A 193 -8.71 -2.54 -11.49
CA LEU A 193 -9.73 -2.02 -12.40
C LEU A 193 -11.16 -2.19 -11.87
N LYS A 194 -11.42 -3.26 -11.12
CA LYS A 194 -12.72 -3.49 -10.44
C LYS A 194 -13.11 -2.35 -9.50
N TYR A 195 -12.14 -1.58 -9.01
CA TYR A 195 -12.31 -0.50 -8.04
C TYR A 195 -11.92 0.88 -8.59
N GLN A 196 -11.85 1.03 -9.91
CA GLN A 196 -11.40 2.27 -10.55
C GLN A 196 -12.18 3.51 -10.10
N ASP A 197 -13.49 3.39 -9.89
CA ASP A 197 -14.36 4.52 -9.56
C ASP A 197 -14.00 5.08 -8.18
N TYR A 198 -13.78 4.20 -7.19
CA TYR A 198 -13.30 4.59 -5.86
C TYR A 198 -11.95 5.31 -5.94
N ILE A 199 -11.00 4.78 -6.71
CA ILE A 199 -9.66 5.36 -6.83
C ILE A 199 -9.72 6.74 -7.50
N VAL A 200 -10.54 6.88 -8.55
CA VAL A 200 -10.70 8.15 -9.28
C VAL A 200 -11.32 9.22 -8.37
N GLU A 201 -12.36 8.89 -7.62
CA GLU A 201 -12.99 9.82 -6.68
C GLU A 201 -12.02 10.27 -5.57
N VAL A 202 -11.29 9.32 -4.98
CA VAL A 202 -10.25 9.63 -3.99
C VAL A 202 -9.17 10.53 -4.60
N LEU A 203 -8.70 10.23 -5.82
CA LEU A 203 -7.68 11.05 -6.50
C LEU A 203 -8.17 12.46 -6.79
N LYS A 204 -9.44 12.65 -7.18
CA LYS A 204 -10.04 13.97 -7.41
C LYS A 204 -9.97 14.84 -6.15
N LYS A 205 -10.23 14.25 -4.98
CA LYS A 205 -10.16 14.95 -3.68
C LYS A 205 -8.72 15.12 -3.20
N ALA A 206 -7.92 14.06 -3.19
CA ALA A 206 -6.55 14.06 -2.69
C ALA A 206 -5.62 15.03 -3.45
N LEU A 207 -5.77 15.15 -4.77
CA LEU A 207 -4.99 16.11 -5.57
C LEU A 207 -5.47 17.56 -5.39
N ARG A 208 -6.62 17.77 -4.76
CA ARG A 208 -7.14 19.11 -4.45
C ARG A 208 -6.63 19.66 -3.11
N LEU A 209 -6.14 18.82 -2.21
CA LEU A 209 -5.61 19.21 -0.90
C LEU A 209 -4.48 20.24 -1.02
N GLN A 210 -4.53 21.30 -0.20
CA GLN A 210 -3.46 22.29 -0.06
C GLN A 210 -2.32 21.80 0.85
N CYS A 211 -2.63 20.91 1.80
CA CYS A 211 -1.62 20.27 2.65
C CYS A 211 -0.56 19.52 1.84
N LYS A 212 0.72 19.81 2.10
CA LYS A 212 1.88 19.22 1.39
C LYS A 212 1.92 17.69 1.49
N GLU A 213 1.63 17.15 2.68
CA GLU A 213 1.70 15.70 2.92
C GLU A 213 0.54 14.96 2.25
N GLY A 214 -0.70 15.45 2.40
CA GLY A 214 -1.86 14.89 1.70
C GLY A 214 -1.69 14.91 0.18
N TYR A 215 -1.19 16.03 -0.37
CA TYR A 215 -0.93 16.14 -1.81
C TYR A 215 0.20 15.20 -2.28
N LYS A 216 1.27 15.02 -1.48
CA LYS A 216 2.35 14.04 -1.76
C LYS A 216 1.78 12.62 -1.83
N LEU A 217 0.92 12.22 -0.89
CA LEU A 217 0.28 10.90 -0.86
C LEU A 217 -0.65 10.69 -2.05
N GLY A 218 -1.47 11.70 -2.39
CA GLY A 218 -2.29 11.67 -3.61
C GLY A 218 -1.46 11.53 -4.89
N CYS A 219 -0.31 12.22 -4.97
CA CYS A 219 0.63 12.05 -6.07
C CYS A 219 1.28 10.66 -6.11
N SER A 220 1.56 10.06 -4.95
CA SER A 220 2.10 8.70 -4.85
C SER A 220 1.08 7.66 -5.29
N LEU A 221 -0.17 7.78 -4.82
CA LEU A 221 -1.31 6.96 -5.25
C LEU A 221 -1.43 6.98 -6.78
N LEU A 222 -1.45 8.17 -7.37
CA LEU A 222 -1.51 8.32 -8.82
C LEU A 222 -0.32 7.67 -9.52
N ARG A 223 0.89 7.93 -9.03
CA ARG A 223 2.12 7.38 -9.61
C ARG A 223 2.10 5.86 -9.61
N HIS A 224 1.63 5.25 -8.53
CA HIS A 224 1.54 3.80 -8.40
C HIS A 224 0.48 3.23 -9.34
N CYS A 225 -0.69 3.86 -9.44
CA CYS A 225 -1.72 3.48 -10.42
C CYS A 225 -1.19 3.51 -11.87
N LEU A 226 -0.44 4.57 -12.24
CA LEU A 226 0.13 4.71 -13.59
C LEU A 226 1.27 3.72 -13.87
N LYS A 227 2.02 3.30 -12.84
CA LYS A 227 3.13 2.34 -12.99
C LYS A 227 2.66 0.90 -13.19
N ASN A 228 1.44 0.54 -12.74
CA ASN A 228 0.95 -0.80 -12.92
C ASN A 228 0.78 -1.12 -14.41
N ARG A 229 1.38 -2.25 -14.82
CA ARG A 229 1.59 -2.64 -16.23
C ARG A 229 0.31 -2.99 -17.01
N LEU A 230 -0.87 -2.71 -16.45
CA LEU A 230 -2.16 -3.17 -16.97
C LEU A 230 -3.13 -2.10 -17.43
N PHE A 231 -2.75 -0.83 -17.35
CA PHE A 231 -3.29 0.16 -18.25
C PHE A 231 -2.79 -0.11 -19.69
N ARG A 232 -3.05 -1.28 -20.27
CA ARG A 232 -2.68 -1.63 -21.65
C ARG A 232 -3.79 -1.24 -22.63
N SER A 233 -5.04 -1.17 -22.18
CA SER A 233 -6.12 -0.56 -22.95
C SER A 233 -5.88 0.94 -23.04
N ILE A 234 -5.55 1.41 -24.25
CA ILE A 234 -5.40 2.82 -24.59
C ILE A 234 -6.67 3.61 -24.22
N HIS A 235 -7.86 2.98 -24.18
CA HIS A 235 -9.13 3.62 -23.81
C HIS A 235 -9.29 3.92 -22.31
N GLU A 236 -8.87 3.02 -21.42
CA GLU A 236 -8.95 3.25 -19.95
C GLU A 236 -7.88 4.22 -19.47
N LYS A 237 -6.69 4.19 -20.10
CA LYS A 237 -5.67 5.25 -19.92
C LYS A 237 -6.20 6.61 -20.32
N ARG A 238 -6.91 6.69 -21.46
CA ARG A 238 -7.43 7.95 -22.04
C ARG A 238 -8.36 8.68 -21.06
N ALA A 239 -9.32 8.00 -20.45
CA ALA A 239 -10.28 8.64 -19.53
C ALA A 239 -9.60 9.16 -18.24
N VAL A 240 -8.75 8.34 -17.62
CA VAL A 240 -8.03 8.68 -16.39
C VAL A 240 -6.99 9.79 -16.66
N LEU A 241 -6.23 9.72 -17.75
CA LEU A 241 -5.22 10.76 -18.10
C LEU A 241 -5.81 12.05 -18.66
N LEU A 242 -6.95 12.04 -19.36
CA LEU A 242 -7.61 13.28 -19.81
C LEU A 242 -8.19 14.05 -18.61
N MET A 243 -8.79 13.33 -17.65
CA MET A 243 -9.37 13.93 -16.45
C MET A 243 -8.31 14.41 -15.44
N LEU A 244 -7.22 13.64 -15.26
CA LEU A 244 -6.16 13.97 -14.28
C LEU A 244 -5.04 14.83 -14.87
N GLY A 245 -4.73 14.67 -16.16
CA GLY A 245 -3.65 15.40 -16.83
C GLY A 245 -3.88 16.92 -16.88
N LEU A 246 -5.12 17.35 -17.12
CA LEU A 246 -5.50 18.77 -17.04
C LEU A 246 -5.37 19.29 -15.60
N VAL A 247 -5.92 18.58 -14.61
CA VAL A 247 -5.94 19.03 -13.21
C VAL A 247 -4.52 19.13 -12.61
N ILE A 248 -3.65 18.17 -12.91
CA ILE A 248 -2.27 18.14 -12.38
C ILE A 248 -1.39 19.19 -13.04
N VAL A 249 -1.51 19.37 -14.36
CA VAL A 249 -0.77 20.41 -15.09
C VAL A 249 -1.26 21.80 -14.66
N LEU A 250 -2.58 22.02 -14.56
CA LEU A 250 -3.14 23.28 -14.06
C LEU A 250 -2.76 23.56 -12.61
N LYS A 251 -2.90 22.62 -11.67
CA LYS A 251 -2.54 22.86 -10.26
C LYS A 251 -1.04 23.08 -10.07
N LYS A 252 -0.18 22.39 -10.82
CA LYS A 252 1.28 22.58 -10.73
C LYS A 252 1.72 23.89 -11.36
N CYS A 253 1.07 24.35 -12.44
CA CYS A 253 1.26 25.69 -12.98
C CYS A 253 0.76 26.78 -12.02
N ILE A 254 -0.42 26.60 -11.40
CA ILE A 254 -1.01 27.56 -10.46
C ILE A 254 -0.20 27.64 -9.15
N PHE A 255 0.27 26.50 -8.63
CA PHE A 255 1.13 26.45 -7.43
C PHE A 255 2.51 27.11 -7.68
N MET A 256 3.08 26.91 -8.87
CA MET A 256 4.33 27.58 -9.28
C MET A 256 4.16 29.09 -9.51
N LEU A 257 2.99 29.53 -10.02
CA LEU A 257 2.66 30.95 -10.18
C LEU A 257 2.45 31.66 -8.83
N LYS A 258 1.86 30.99 -7.83
CA LYS A 258 1.63 31.56 -6.49
C LYS A 258 2.88 31.64 -5.60
N THR A 259 3.88 30.79 -5.82
CA THR A 259 5.07 30.68 -4.94
C THR A 259 6.30 31.44 -5.43
N GLY A 260 6.24 32.13 -6.59
CA GLY A 260 7.36 32.91 -7.12
C GLY A 260 8.63 32.10 -7.45
N ALA A 261 8.55 30.77 -7.38
CA ALA A 261 9.70 29.89 -7.57
C ALA A 261 10.10 29.83 -9.04
N LYS A 262 11.32 30.30 -9.38
CA LYS A 262 11.90 30.09 -10.71
C LYS A 262 11.96 28.58 -11.00
N PRO A 263 11.33 28.10 -12.08
CA PRO A 263 11.21 26.68 -12.32
C PRO A 263 12.58 26.07 -12.63
N ASN A 264 12.90 24.92 -12.01
CA ASN A 264 13.81 23.96 -12.62
C ASN A 264 13.11 23.41 -13.87
N THR A 265 13.23 24.18 -14.95
CA THR A 265 12.53 24.07 -16.24
C THR A 265 12.46 22.63 -16.73
N TRP A 266 13.55 21.87 -16.62
CA TRP A 266 13.64 20.50 -17.11
C TRP A 266 12.58 19.52 -16.59
N LYS A 267 12.15 19.59 -15.32
CA LYS A 267 11.14 18.65 -14.79
C LYS A 267 9.72 18.98 -15.23
N VAL A 268 9.42 20.28 -15.40
CA VAL A 268 8.14 20.77 -15.90
C VAL A 268 8.05 20.51 -17.40
N TRP A 269 9.12 20.81 -18.15
CA TRP A 269 9.24 20.47 -19.56
C TRP A 269 9.16 18.96 -19.79
N ARG A 270 9.67 18.09 -18.91
CA ARG A 270 9.48 16.63 -19.03
C ARG A 270 8.02 16.20 -18.92
N LEU A 271 7.27 16.78 -17.98
CA LEU A 271 5.84 16.50 -17.82
C LEU A 271 5.01 17.07 -18.98
N ILE A 272 5.37 18.27 -19.46
CA ILE A 272 4.77 18.89 -20.64
C ILE A 272 5.12 18.10 -21.92
N ILE A 273 6.34 17.59 -22.06
CA ILE A 273 6.76 16.75 -23.17
C ILE A 273 6.03 15.41 -23.10
N ILE A 274 5.87 14.79 -21.93
CA ILE A 274 5.02 13.60 -21.78
C ILE A 274 3.58 13.93 -22.21
N TYR A 275 3.02 15.06 -21.77
CA TYR A 275 1.69 15.51 -22.19
C TYR A 275 1.59 15.79 -23.70
N LEU A 276 2.59 16.43 -24.31
CA LEU A 276 2.62 16.77 -25.74
C LEU A 276 2.89 15.56 -26.63
N VAL A 277 3.73 14.62 -26.19
CA VAL A 277 3.93 13.32 -26.85
C VAL A 277 2.64 12.53 -26.82
N MET A 278 1.92 12.54 -25.69
CA MET A 278 0.60 11.93 -25.56
C MET A 278 -0.47 12.64 -26.39
N LYS A 279 -0.42 13.98 -26.52
CA LYS A 279 -1.31 14.77 -27.39
C LYS A 279 -1.03 14.56 -28.89
N LYS A 280 0.23 14.39 -29.27
CA LYS A 280 0.65 14.13 -30.66
C LYS A 280 0.25 12.71 -31.12
N GLN A 281 0.32 11.72 -30.23
CA GLN A 281 -0.24 10.38 -30.48
C GLN A 281 -1.78 10.37 -30.57
N LEU A 282 -2.45 11.34 -29.95
CA LEU A 282 -3.90 11.56 -30.04
C LEU A 282 -4.34 12.03 -31.44
N LEU A 283 -3.61 12.97 -32.04
CA LEU A 283 -3.86 13.49 -33.38
C LEU A 283 -3.59 12.46 -34.49
N LEU A 284 -2.64 11.54 -34.28
CA LEU A 284 -2.31 10.47 -35.21
C LEU A 284 -3.28 9.27 -35.16
N SER A 285 -4.18 9.20 -34.17
CA SER A 285 -5.20 8.13 -34.07
C SER A 285 -6.58 8.54 -34.60
N HIS A 286 -6.69 9.74 -35.16
CA HIS A 286 -7.87 10.25 -35.86
C HIS A 286 -7.72 10.19 -37.41
N PHE A 287 -6.67 9.50 -37.89
CA PHE A 287 -6.46 9.10 -39.28
C PHE A 287 -6.25 7.60 -39.35
#